data_AF-A0A5E4R616-F1
#
_entry.id   AF-A0A5E4R616-F1
#
_cell.length_a   1.000
_cell.length_b   1.000
_cell.length_c   1.000
_cell.angle_alpha   90.00
_cell.angle_beta   90.00
_cell.angle_gamma   90.00
#
_symmetry.space_group_name_H-M   'P 1'
#
loop_
_entity.id
_entity.type
_entity.pdbx_description
1 polymer ?
#
loop_
_entity_poly.entity_id
_entity_poly.type
_entity_poly.pdbx_seq_one_letter_code
_entity_poly.pdbx_strand_id
1 'polypeptide(L)'
;MSDGIEAGAGLAWRLLATLEGGSLLLATSALVAYTARARVKKHKRRRPVHSVLMTNTTNALGQEVKQRLEACGCVVCVPSGATSVSDKYDALLVVGAETTAGLKGIASLVSEDVYDNLKLLETLSLLIHRGGCIAWASAGAVNDTYSDATRAFDAVLRASLKHVAKVARCEAIWIERGESVGLVADRVTAALVPCDNRITRSTFSIR
;
A
#
# COMPACT_ATOMS: atom_id res chain seq x y z
N MET A 1 0.75 0.80 31.64
CA MET A 1 1.90 1.22 30.81
C MET A 1 1.37 1.61 29.44
N SER A 2 0.79 2.81 29.36
CA SER A 2 0.09 3.38 28.19
C SER A 2 0.66 4.74 27.79
N ASP A 3 1.59 5.27 28.57
CA ASP A 3 1.86 6.72 28.62
C ASP A 3 2.86 7.17 27.55
N GLY A 4 3.55 6.23 26.89
CA GLY A 4 4.44 6.54 25.77
C GLY A 4 3.72 6.81 24.45
N ILE A 5 2.54 6.22 24.25
CA ILE A 5 1.78 6.31 22.99
C ILE A 5 1.09 7.68 22.87
N GLU A 6 0.61 8.25 23.97
CA GLU A 6 0.02 9.59 23.99
C GLU A 6 1.06 10.70 23.78
N ALA A 7 2.27 10.52 24.31
CA ALA A 7 3.35 11.50 24.15
C ALA A 7 3.88 11.56 22.70
N GLY A 8 4.04 10.41 22.05
CA GLY A 8 4.49 10.32 20.66
C GLY A 8 3.46 10.87 19.67
N ALA A 9 2.18 10.60 19.90
CA ALA A 9 1.09 11.17 19.11
C ALA A 9 1.10 12.70 19.21
N GLY A 10 1.17 13.27 20.42
CA GLY A 10 1.19 14.72 20.63
C GLY A 10 2.35 15.45 19.96
N LEU A 11 3.51 14.82 19.85
CA LEU A 11 4.68 15.35 19.15
C LEU A 11 4.53 15.28 17.63
N ALA A 12 3.97 14.18 17.10
CA ALA A 12 3.59 14.08 15.69
C ALA A 12 2.53 15.13 15.32
N TRP A 13 1.54 15.35 16.19
CA TRP A 13 0.52 16.41 16.07
C TRP A 13 1.13 17.81 16.01
N ARG A 14 2.14 18.11 16.85
CA ARG A 14 2.82 19.41 16.86
C ARG A 14 3.73 19.61 15.64
N LEU A 15 4.45 18.57 15.21
CA LEU A 15 5.28 18.63 14.00
C LEU A 15 4.43 18.82 12.72
N LEU A 16 3.29 18.14 12.63
CA LEU A 16 2.30 18.33 11.57
C LEU A 16 1.65 19.72 11.58
N ALA A 17 1.42 20.31 12.76
CA ALA A 17 0.87 21.65 12.88
C ALA A 17 1.86 22.76 12.49
N THR A 18 3.17 22.50 12.57
CA THR A 18 4.23 23.46 12.20
C THR A 18 4.67 23.38 10.73
N LEU A 19 4.35 22.30 10.02
CA LEU A 19 4.55 22.17 8.57
C LEU A 19 3.32 22.77 7.86
N GLU A 20 3.46 24.02 7.44
CA GLU A 20 2.49 24.86 6.72
C GLU A 20 1.40 24.09 5.95
N GLY A 21 0.16 24.07 6.47
CA GLY A 21 -0.95 23.43 5.76
C GLY A 21 -2.20 23.18 6.61
N GLY A 22 -2.84 24.25 7.09
CA GLY A 22 -4.06 24.20 7.90
C GLY A 22 -5.28 23.49 7.25
N SER A 23 -5.16 23.04 5.99
CA SER A 23 -6.17 22.25 5.27
C SER A 23 -6.03 20.72 5.44
N LEU A 24 -4.90 20.21 5.95
CA LEU A 24 -4.69 18.77 6.22
C LEU A 24 -5.41 18.28 7.49
N LEU A 25 -5.81 19.19 8.38
CA LEU A 25 -6.30 18.90 9.73
C LEU A 25 -7.74 18.35 9.79
N LEU A 26 -8.57 18.62 8.80
CA LEU A 26 -9.95 18.14 8.77
C LEU A 26 -10.09 16.70 8.25
N ALA A 27 -9.17 16.25 7.39
CA ALA A 27 -9.20 14.88 6.86
C ALA A 27 -8.74 13.85 7.90
N THR A 28 -7.73 14.18 8.71
CA THR A 28 -7.13 13.26 9.70
C THR A 28 -8.01 13.09 10.95
N SER A 29 -8.67 14.15 11.42
CA SER A 29 -9.55 14.11 12.59
C SER A 29 -10.83 13.28 12.37
N ALA A 30 -11.40 13.32 11.16
CA ALA A 30 -12.56 12.48 10.81
C ALA A 30 -12.20 10.98 10.64
N LEU A 31 -10.98 10.68 10.18
CA LEU A 31 -10.52 9.30 9.94
C LEU A 31 -10.17 8.57 11.25
N VAL A 32 -9.58 9.24 12.23
CA VAL A 32 -9.22 8.63 13.54
C VAL A 32 -10.47 8.26 14.34
N ALA A 33 -11.48 9.14 14.39
CA ALA A 33 -12.74 8.87 15.08
C ALA A 33 -13.55 7.72 14.43
N TYR A 34 -13.33 7.44 13.14
CA TYR A 34 -14.04 6.39 12.41
C TYR A 34 -13.33 5.02 12.40
N THR A 35 -12.18 4.87 13.05
CA THR A 35 -11.47 3.57 13.16
C THR A 35 -12.11 2.60 14.17
N ALA A 36 -13.44 2.45 14.12
CA ALA A 36 -14.15 1.39 14.81
C ALA A 36 -13.93 0.04 14.09
N ARG A 37 -13.22 -0.86 14.79
CA ARG A 37 -13.20 -2.33 14.66
C ARG A 37 -13.74 -2.93 13.34
N ALA A 38 -12.86 -3.12 12.36
CA ALA A 38 -13.14 -4.02 11.24
C ALA A 38 -12.56 -5.42 11.51
N ARG A 39 -13.45 -6.40 11.72
CA ARG A 39 -13.09 -7.83 11.79
C ARG A 39 -12.32 -8.24 10.53
N VAL A 40 -11.15 -8.82 10.73
CA VAL A 40 -10.35 -9.48 9.69
C VAL A 40 -11.20 -10.62 9.10
N LYS A 41 -11.75 -10.42 7.91
CA LYS A 41 -12.45 -11.49 7.18
C LYS A 41 -11.40 -12.39 6.55
N LYS A 42 -11.54 -13.71 6.75
CA LYS A 42 -10.75 -14.75 6.07
C LYS A 42 -10.77 -14.51 4.55
N HIS A 43 -9.60 -14.65 3.92
CA HIS A 43 -9.42 -14.52 2.48
C HIS A 43 -10.47 -15.34 1.73
N LYS A 44 -11.35 -14.66 0.98
CA LYS A 44 -12.19 -15.32 -0.02
C LYS A 44 -11.29 -15.72 -1.19
N ARG A 45 -11.61 -16.82 -1.86
CA ARG A 45 -10.92 -17.28 -3.09
C ARG A 45 -10.71 -16.08 -4.02
N ARG A 46 -9.45 -15.67 -4.18
CA ARG A 46 -9.06 -14.54 -5.03
C ARG A 46 -9.12 -14.96 -6.49
N ARG A 47 -9.56 -14.04 -7.35
CA ARG A 47 -9.37 -14.20 -8.80
C ARG A 47 -7.87 -14.22 -9.08
N PRO A 48 -7.42 -14.97 -10.10
CA PRO A 48 -6.02 -14.91 -10.51
C PRO A 48 -5.70 -13.47 -10.96
N VAL A 49 -4.61 -12.92 -10.43
CA VAL A 49 -4.13 -11.58 -10.77
C VAL A 49 -3.21 -11.72 -11.98
N HIS A 50 -3.61 -11.16 -13.12
CA HIS A 50 -2.81 -11.18 -14.34
C HIS A 50 -2.25 -9.80 -14.69
N SER A 51 -2.95 -8.74 -14.32
CA SER A 51 -2.54 -7.35 -14.56
C SER A 51 -2.45 -6.55 -13.26
N VAL A 52 -1.30 -5.91 -13.05
CA VAL A 52 -1.01 -5.11 -11.86
C VAL A 52 -0.65 -3.69 -12.28
N LEU A 53 -1.39 -2.71 -11.79
CA LEU A 53 -1.04 -1.30 -11.89
C LEU A 53 -0.20 -0.90 -10.68
N MET A 54 1.00 -0.36 -10.89
CA MET A 54 1.93 0.04 -9.83
C MET A 54 2.10 1.55 -9.80
N THR A 55 2.01 2.18 -8.62
CA THR A 55 2.19 3.65 -8.50
C THR A 55 3.61 4.10 -8.77
N ASN A 56 4.60 3.29 -8.38
CA ASN A 56 6.01 3.60 -8.53
C ASN A 56 6.81 2.32 -8.84
N THR A 57 7.71 2.40 -9.82
CA THR A 57 8.66 1.33 -10.19
C THR A 57 10.11 1.82 -10.24
N THR A 58 10.39 3.07 -9.88
CA THR A 58 11.74 3.64 -9.91
C THR A 58 12.50 3.45 -8.61
N ASN A 59 11.80 3.30 -7.49
CA ASN A 59 12.42 2.98 -6.19
C ASN A 59 12.82 1.49 -6.12
N ALA A 60 13.75 1.17 -5.21
CA ALA A 60 14.30 -0.19 -5.07
C ALA A 60 13.20 -1.24 -4.85
N LEU A 61 12.21 -0.94 -4.01
CA LEU A 61 11.06 -1.81 -3.79
C LEU A 61 10.21 -2.01 -5.04
N GLY A 62 9.90 -0.94 -5.77
CA GLY A 62 9.11 -1.01 -7.00
C GLY A 62 9.81 -1.80 -8.10
N GLN A 63 11.13 -1.64 -8.25
CA GLN A 63 11.94 -2.42 -9.20
C GLN A 63 11.93 -3.91 -8.87
N GLU A 64 12.20 -4.26 -7.61
CA GLU A 64 12.24 -5.66 -7.16
C GLU A 64 10.87 -6.33 -7.29
N VAL A 65 9.80 -5.65 -6.87
CA VAL A 65 8.44 -6.17 -6.98
C VAL A 65 8.03 -6.36 -8.44
N LYS A 66 8.34 -5.38 -9.31
CA LYS A 66 8.05 -5.49 -10.74
C LYS A 66 8.70 -6.74 -11.33
N GLN A 67 10.00 -6.93 -11.08
CA GLN A 67 10.75 -8.07 -11.58
C GLN A 67 10.13 -9.41 -11.13
N ARG A 68 9.72 -9.51 -9.86
CA ARG A 68 9.12 -10.75 -9.32
C ARG A 68 7.72 -11.02 -9.86
N LEU A 69 6.90 -9.98 -10.03
CA LEU A 69 5.56 -10.11 -10.61
C LEU A 69 5.64 -10.52 -12.09
N GLU A 70 6.53 -9.93 -12.85
CA GLU A 70 6.78 -10.30 -14.25
C GLU A 70 7.31 -11.73 -14.37
N ALA A 71 8.22 -12.15 -13.47
CA ALA A 71 8.68 -13.54 -13.39
C ALA A 71 7.56 -14.54 -13.05
N CYS A 72 6.49 -14.08 -12.37
CA CYS A 72 5.29 -14.88 -12.11
C CYS A 72 4.27 -14.85 -13.28
N GLY A 73 4.57 -14.15 -14.37
CA GLY A 73 3.72 -14.04 -15.55
C GLY A 73 2.64 -12.95 -15.46
N CYS A 74 2.76 -12.01 -14.50
CA CYS A 74 1.89 -10.85 -14.43
C CYS A 74 2.39 -9.74 -15.36
N VAL A 75 1.47 -8.98 -15.95
CA VAL A 75 1.76 -7.75 -16.69
C VAL A 75 1.74 -6.60 -15.70
N VAL A 76 2.88 -5.92 -15.55
CA VAL A 76 3.03 -4.76 -14.66
C VAL A 76 2.96 -3.48 -15.48
N CYS A 77 1.98 -2.63 -15.19
CA CYS A 77 1.80 -1.32 -15.80
C CYS A 77 2.07 -0.21 -14.78
N VAL A 78 2.59 0.91 -15.26
CA VAL A 78 2.80 2.13 -14.48
C VAL A 78 1.86 3.19 -15.04
N PRO A 79 1.18 4.01 -14.21
CA PRO A 79 0.30 5.05 -14.72
C PRO A 79 1.11 6.02 -15.57
N SER A 80 0.82 6.04 -16.87
CA SER A 80 1.24 7.12 -17.77
C SER A 80 0.04 8.07 -17.95
N GLY A 81 0.28 9.35 -18.25
CA GLY A 81 -0.78 10.36 -18.38
C GLY A 81 -1.88 10.05 -19.40
N ALA A 82 -1.77 8.95 -20.15
CA ALA A 82 -2.72 8.47 -21.14
C ALA A 82 -3.55 7.23 -20.69
N THR A 83 -3.53 6.82 -19.42
CA THR A 83 -4.38 5.70 -18.96
C THR A 83 -5.85 6.06 -19.09
N SER A 84 -6.55 5.40 -20.02
CA SER A 84 -7.97 5.59 -20.23
C SER A 84 -8.77 4.85 -19.14
N VAL A 85 -9.93 5.38 -18.75
CA VAL A 85 -10.82 4.73 -17.77
C VAL A 85 -11.35 3.35 -18.26
N SER A 86 -11.18 3.08 -19.56
CA SER A 86 -11.49 1.80 -20.20
C SER A 86 -10.49 0.70 -19.81
N ASP A 87 -9.25 1.06 -19.49
CA ASP A 87 -8.21 0.08 -19.15
C ASP A 87 -8.38 -0.34 -17.70
N LYS A 88 -8.90 -1.56 -17.50
CA LYS A 88 -9.16 -2.13 -16.18
C LYS A 88 -8.10 -3.15 -15.80
N TYR A 89 -7.61 -3.06 -14.56
CA TYR A 89 -6.57 -3.93 -14.01
C TYR A 89 -7.12 -4.83 -12.89
N ASP A 90 -6.47 -5.95 -12.63
CA ASP A 90 -6.88 -6.90 -11.58
C ASP A 90 -6.43 -6.44 -10.18
N ALA A 91 -5.29 -5.75 -10.13
CA ALA A 91 -4.70 -5.25 -8.91
C ALA A 91 -4.12 -3.83 -9.06
N LEU A 92 -4.27 -3.01 -8.02
CA LEU A 92 -3.47 -1.80 -7.80
C LEU A 92 -2.47 -2.11 -6.69
N LEU A 93 -1.19 -1.82 -6.92
CA LEU A 93 -0.15 -1.84 -5.91
C LEU A 93 0.40 -0.43 -5.72
N VAL A 94 0.14 0.12 -4.54
CA VAL A 94 0.77 1.35 -4.08
C VAL A 94 2.10 0.99 -3.45
N VAL A 95 3.18 1.48 -4.06
CA VAL A 95 4.54 1.34 -3.53
C VAL A 95 4.85 2.60 -2.74
N GLY A 96 4.93 2.43 -1.43
CA GLY A 96 5.22 3.53 -0.53
C GLY A 96 6.70 3.84 -0.38
N ALA A 97 6.98 4.93 0.32
CA ALA A 97 8.31 5.42 0.62
C ALA A 97 9.13 4.39 1.40
N GLU A 98 10.41 4.29 1.05
CA GLU A 98 11.38 3.56 1.87
C GLU A 98 11.76 4.44 3.06
N THR A 99 11.32 4.04 4.24
CA THR A 99 11.56 4.83 5.45
C THR A 99 13.02 4.72 5.88
N THR A 100 13.67 5.87 6.03
CA THR A 100 15.02 6.01 6.59
C THR A 100 14.94 6.51 8.02
N ALA A 101 16.00 6.33 8.81
CA ALA A 101 16.03 6.83 10.19
C ALA A 101 15.96 8.37 10.23
N GLY A 102 15.29 8.89 11.26
CA GLY A 102 15.25 10.31 11.59
C GLY A 102 14.18 11.12 10.84
N LEU A 103 14.24 12.44 11.00
CA LEU A 103 13.22 13.36 10.49
C LEU A 103 13.05 13.30 8.96
N LYS A 104 14.12 12.99 8.22
CA LYS A 104 14.07 12.83 6.77
C LYS A 104 13.14 11.68 6.35
N GLY A 105 13.16 10.57 7.08
CA GLY A 105 12.25 9.44 6.82
C GLY A 105 10.79 9.81 7.06
N ILE A 106 10.51 10.58 8.10
CA ILE A 106 9.15 11.10 8.36
C ILE A 106 8.72 12.09 7.29
N ALA A 107 9.61 12.98 6.83
CA ALA A 107 9.30 13.91 5.75
C ALA A 107 8.95 13.15 4.45
N SER A 108 9.75 12.15 4.05
CA SER A 108 9.44 11.29 2.90
C SER A 108 8.12 10.55 3.08
N LEU A 109 7.84 10.01 4.27
CA LEU A 109 6.56 9.36 4.58
C LEU A 109 5.37 10.32 4.37
N VAL A 110 5.47 11.56 4.86
CA VAL A 110 4.38 12.52 4.70
C VAL A 110 4.23 12.98 3.26
N SER A 111 5.32 13.33 2.59
CA SER A 111 5.25 13.82 1.21
C SER A 111 4.85 12.72 0.22
N GLU A 112 5.53 11.58 0.24
CA GLU A 112 5.31 10.52 -0.76
C GLU A 112 4.09 9.66 -0.40
N ASP A 113 3.98 9.19 0.86
CA ASP A 113 2.90 8.27 1.21
C ASP A 113 1.58 8.99 1.49
N VAL A 114 1.60 10.07 2.28
CA VAL A 114 0.37 10.75 2.68
C VAL A 114 -0.13 11.70 1.59
N TYR A 115 0.75 12.46 0.92
CA TYR A 115 0.30 13.45 -0.06
C TYR A 115 0.17 12.85 -1.48
N ASP A 116 1.23 12.25 -2.01
CA ASP A 116 1.21 11.75 -3.40
C ASP A 116 0.44 10.44 -3.54
N ASN A 117 0.81 9.42 -2.77
CA ASN A 117 0.26 8.07 -2.91
C ASN A 117 -1.22 7.98 -2.51
N LEU A 118 -1.72 8.74 -1.53
CA LEU A 118 -3.16 8.75 -1.23
C LEU A 118 -3.98 9.36 -2.37
N LYS A 119 -3.49 10.42 -3.01
CA LYS A 119 -4.15 11.02 -4.18
C LYS A 119 -4.14 10.08 -5.38
N LEU A 120 -3.03 9.39 -5.61
CA LEU A 120 -2.94 8.34 -6.63
C LEU A 120 -3.85 7.15 -6.31
N LEU A 121 -3.96 6.75 -5.05
CA LEU A 121 -4.82 5.66 -4.62
C LEU A 121 -6.29 5.95 -4.97
N GLU A 122 -6.79 7.15 -4.66
CA GLU A 122 -8.17 7.52 -4.97
C GLU A 122 -8.44 7.51 -6.47
N THR A 123 -7.55 8.10 -7.26
CA THR A 123 -7.70 8.20 -8.72
C THR A 123 -7.56 6.84 -9.43
N LEU A 124 -6.53 6.07 -9.09
CA LEU A 124 -6.22 4.80 -9.75
C LEU A 124 -7.12 3.64 -9.27
N SER A 125 -7.74 3.74 -8.09
CA SER A 125 -8.70 2.73 -7.61
C SER A 125 -9.87 2.54 -8.58
N LEU A 126 -10.23 3.59 -9.33
CA LEU A 126 -11.27 3.55 -10.35
C LEU A 126 -10.88 2.69 -11.55
N LEU A 127 -9.60 2.41 -11.76
CA LEU A 127 -9.11 1.56 -12.85
C LEU A 127 -9.08 0.07 -12.47
N ILE A 128 -9.49 -0.29 -11.24
CA ILE A 128 -9.46 -1.69 -10.80
C ILE A 128 -10.81 -2.37 -11.03
N HIS A 129 -10.77 -3.62 -11.47
CA HIS A 129 -11.95 -4.46 -11.58
C HIS A 129 -12.66 -4.61 -10.23
N ARG A 130 -14.00 -4.59 -10.25
CA ARG A 130 -14.78 -4.93 -9.05
C ARG A 130 -14.45 -6.35 -8.61
N GLY A 131 -14.13 -6.53 -7.33
CA GLY A 131 -13.64 -7.79 -6.78
C GLY A 131 -12.15 -8.05 -7.03
N GLY A 132 -11.43 -7.11 -7.62
CA GLY A 132 -9.96 -7.07 -7.66
C GLY A 132 -9.37 -6.68 -6.31
N CYS A 133 -8.07 -6.38 -6.29
CA CYS A 133 -7.36 -6.05 -5.05
C CYS A 133 -6.61 -4.72 -5.14
N ILE A 134 -6.47 -4.08 -3.99
CA ILE A 134 -5.68 -2.87 -3.81
C ILE A 134 -4.71 -3.16 -2.66
N ALA A 135 -3.44 -3.22 -2.99
CA ALA A 135 -2.36 -3.51 -2.07
C ALA A 135 -1.53 -2.25 -1.79
N TRP A 136 -1.04 -2.14 -0.56
CA TRP A 136 -0.06 -1.14 -0.17
C TRP A 136 1.15 -1.86 0.41
N ALA A 137 2.33 -1.52 -0.08
CA ALA A 137 3.59 -2.06 0.40
C ALA A 137 4.63 -0.95 0.55
N SER A 138 5.30 -0.92 1.69
CA SER A 138 6.41 -0.01 1.95
C SER A 138 7.59 -0.78 2.55
N ALA A 139 8.82 -0.29 2.37
CA ALA A 139 10.03 -0.90 2.90
C ALA A 139 10.73 0.03 3.91
N GLY A 140 11.78 -0.48 4.56
CA GLY A 140 12.60 0.29 5.49
C GLY A 140 11.98 0.39 6.88
N ALA A 141 11.54 -0.73 7.45
CA ALA A 141 11.15 -0.74 8.87
C ALA A 141 12.37 -0.38 9.73
N VAL A 142 12.37 0.83 10.32
CA VAL A 142 13.43 1.30 11.21
C VAL A 142 12.86 1.51 12.61
N ASN A 143 13.52 0.94 13.61
CA ASN A 143 13.24 1.23 15.01
C ASN A 143 14.09 2.43 15.44
N ASP A 144 13.52 3.63 15.31
CA ASP A 144 14.16 4.88 15.71
C ASP A 144 13.26 5.71 16.65
N THR A 145 13.74 6.92 16.97
CA THR A 145 13.04 7.92 17.81
C THR A 145 11.67 8.31 17.25
N TYR A 146 11.42 8.13 15.95
CA TYR A 146 10.17 8.48 15.28
C TYR A 146 9.32 7.27 14.91
N SER A 147 9.69 6.07 15.33
CA SER A 147 8.97 4.83 15.02
C SER A 147 7.49 4.88 15.39
N ASP A 148 7.13 5.52 16.51
CA ASP A 148 5.72 5.70 16.89
C ASP A 148 4.96 6.65 15.96
N ALA A 149 5.63 7.69 15.46
CA ALA A 149 5.05 8.58 14.46
C ALA A 149 4.83 7.83 13.14
N THR A 150 5.81 7.04 12.69
CA THR A 150 5.67 6.16 11.51
C THR A 150 4.49 5.21 11.65
N ARG A 151 4.34 4.54 12.82
CA ARG A 151 3.19 3.65 13.09
C ARG A 151 1.85 4.40 13.06
N ALA A 152 1.81 5.63 13.57
CA ALA A 152 0.60 6.44 13.53
C ALA A 152 0.20 6.80 12.09
N PHE A 153 1.15 7.18 11.25
CA PHE A 153 0.90 7.43 9.83
C PHE A 153 0.48 6.15 9.09
N ASP A 154 1.16 5.02 9.32
CA ASP A 154 0.79 3.73 8.73
C ASP A 154 -0.64 3.32 9.12
N ALA A 155 -1.08 3.61 10.36
CA ALA A 155 -2.46 3.37 10.78
C ALA A 155 -3.48 4.20 9.97
N VAL A 156 -3.16 5.47 9.69
CA VAL A 156 -3.98 6.36 8.84
C VAL A 156 -4.02 5.83 7.41
N LEU A 157 -2.87 5.54 6.80
CA LEU A 157 -2.77 5.01 5.44
C LEU A 157 -3.56 3.70 5.29
N ARG A 158 -3.44 2.81 6.28
CA ARG A 158 -4.18 1.54 6.33
C ARG A 158 -5.69 1.76 6.43
N ALA A 159 -6.15 2.77 7.18
CA ALA A 159 -7.56 3.12 7.27
C ALA A 159 -8.08 3.67 5.93
N SER A 160 -7.34 4.58 5.31
CA SER A 160 -7.65 5.14 3.99
C SER A 160 -7.70 4.06 2.91
N LEU A 161 -6.73 3.14 2.87
CA LEU A 161 -6.73 1.99 1.97
C LEU A 161 -8.01 1.14 2.10
N LYS A 162 -8.40 0.81 3.34
CA LYS A 162 -9.63 0.05 3.59
C LYS A 162 -10.87 0.81 3.13
N HIS A 163 -10.90 2.12 3.34
CA HIS A 163 -12.01 2.96 2.90
C HIS A 163 -12.12 2.98 1.38
N VAL A 164 -11.04 3.32 0.67
CA VAL A 164 -11.02 3.39 -0.81
C VAL A 164 -11.35 2.03 -1.42
N ALA A 165 -10.74 0.95 -0.93
CA ALA A 165 -11.05 -0.40 -1.42
C ALA A 165 -12.52 -0.77 -1.21
N LYS A 166 -13.13 -0.39 -0.07
CA LYS A 166 -14.55 -0.63 0.19
C LYS A 166 -15.44 0.12 -0.82
N VAL A 167 -15.13 1.40 -1.10
CA VAL A 167 -15.84 2.22 -2.08
C VAL A 167 -15.71 1.63 -3.49
N ALA A 168 -14.50 1.23 -3.87
CA ALA A 168 -14.20 0.59 -5.16
C ALA A 168 -14.68 -0.87 -5.27
N ARG A 169 -15.23 -1.45 -4.19
CA ARG A 169 -15.61 -2.88 -4.09
C ARG A 169 -14.46 -3.84 -4.39
N CYS A 170 -13.28 -3.51 -3.90
CA CYS A 170 -12.04 -4.28 -4.00
C CYS A 170 -11.62 -4.83 -2.63
N GLU A 171 -10.70 -5.80 -2.62
CA GLU A 171 -10.04 -6.28 -1.40
C GLU A 171 -8.86 -5.38 -1.03
N ALA A 172 -8.80 -4.90 0.21
CA ALA A 172 -7.65 -4.16 0.73
C ALA A 172 -6.59 -5.11 1.27
N ILE A 173 -5.33 -4.93 0.83
CA ILE A 173 -4.18 -5.71 1.28
C ILE A 173 -3.14 -4.75 1.85
N TRP A 174 -2.88 -4.85 3.15
CA TRP A 174 -1.81 -4.10 3.79
C TRP A 174 -0.61 -5.01 4.00
N ILE A 175 0.55 -4.61 3.46
CA ILE A 175 1.80 -5.34 3.61
C ILE A 175 2.65 -4.52 4.57
N GLU A 176 2.88 -5.09 5.75
CA GLU A 176 3.65 -4.43 6.80
C GLU A 176 5.07 -4.12 6.32
N ARG A 177 5.59 -2.96 6.73
CA ARG A 177 6.96 -2.55 6.45
C ARG A 177 7.93 -3.65 6.84
N GLY A 178 8.85 -3.99 5.94
CA GLY A 178 9.91 -4.95 6.18
C GLY A 178 11.27 -4.25 6.29
N GLU A 179 12.19 -4.91 7.00
CA GLU A 179 13.58 -4.45 7.14
C GLU A 179 14.36 -4.51 5.82
N SER A 180 13.94 -5.38 4.89
CA SER A 180 14.56 -5.51 3.58
C SER A 180 13.53 -5.48 2.46
N VAL A 181 13.93 -4.84 1.36
CA VAL A 181 13.15 -4.77 0.12
C VAL A 181 12.76 -6.17 -0.38
N GLY A 182 13.70 -7.12 -0.36
CA GLY A 182 13.45 -8.48 -0.82
C GLY A 182 12.34 -9.21 -0.04
N LEU A 183 12.32 -9.09 1.30
CA LEU A 183 11.27 -9.71 2.12
C LEU A 183 9.90 -9.08 1.88
N VAL A 184 9.84 -7.76 1.70
CA VAL A 184 8.59 -7.08 1.36
C VAL A 184 8.11 -7.53 -0.02
N ALA A 185 9.02 -7.62 -1.00
CA ALA A 185 8.68 -8.07 -2.33
C ALA A 185 8.12 -9.51 -2.34
N ASP A 186 8.70 -10.44 -1.57
CA ASP A 186 8.14 -11.78 -1.40
C ASP A 186 6.72 -11.77 -0.83
N ARG A 187 6.47 -10.94 0.18
CA ARG A 187 5.13 -10.78 0.78
C ARG A 187 4.14 -10.20 -0.22
N VAL A 188 4.56 -9.24 -1.05
CA VAL A 188 3.74 -8.70 -2.14
C VAL A 188 3.39 -9.80 -3.13
N THR A 189 4.38 -10.54 -3.63
CA THR A 189 4.15 -11.60 -4.61
C THR A 189 3.25 -12.70 -4.04
N ALA A 190 3.49 -13.14 -2.81
CA ALA A 190 2.65 -14.15 -2.15
C ALA A 190 1.21 -13.66 -1.92
N ALA A 191 1.02 -12.37 -1.63
CA ALA A 191 -0.30 -11.80 -1.48
C ALA A 191 -1.03 -11.66 -2.82
N LEU A 192 -0.37 -11.17 -3.87
CA LEU A 192 -1.02 -10.90 -5.15
C LEU A 192 -1.18 -12.16 -6.03
N VAL A 193 -0.24 -13.10 -5.92
CA VAL A 193 -0.22 -14.34 -6.71
C VAL A 193 -0.14 -15.54 -5.77
N PRO A 194 -1.28 -15.98 -5.18
CA PRO A 194 -1.29 -17.18 -4.36
C PRO A 194 -0.83 -18.39 -5.18
N CYS A 195 0.01 -19.24 -4.58
CA CYS A 195 0.70 -20.36 -5.24
C CYS A 195 -0.22 -21.39 -5.94
N ASP A 196 -1.53 -21.36 -5.73
CA ASP A 196 -2.50 -22.21 -6.45
C ASP A 196 -2.50 -21.95 -7.98
N ASN A 197 -2.04 -20.78 -8.43
CA ASN A 197 -1.93 -20.47 -9.86
C ASN A 197 -0.70 -21.09 -10.55
N ARG A 198 0.21 -21.74 -9.82
CA ARG A 198 1.41 -22.35 -10.42
C ARG A 198 1.15 -23.72 -11.08
N ILE A 199 -0.06 -24.29 -10.97
CA ILE A 199 -0.32 -25.70 -11.34
C ILE A 199 -1.02 -25.88 -12.71
N THR A 200 -1.59 -24.85 -13.34
CA THR A 200 -2.40 -25.03 -14.58
C THR A 200 -1.64 -24.90 -15.90
N ARG A 201 -0.31 -25.05 -15.91
CA ARG A 201 0.48 -25.31 -17.13
C ARG A 201 1.35 -26.56 -17.00
N SER A 202 0.82 -27.64 -16.41
CA SER A 202 1.32 -28.97 -16.74
C SER A 202 0.63 -29.42 -18.04
N THR A 203 1.35 -29.28 -19.15
CA THR A 203 1.03 -29.93 -20.42
C THR A 203 1.07 -31.44 -20.21
N PHE A 204 -0.10 -32.03 -19.92
CA PHE A 204 -0.31 -33.45 -20.17
C PHE A 204 -0.27 -33.67 -21.67
N SER A 205 0.91 -33.99 -22.19
CA SER A 205 1.11 -34.63 -23.48
C SER A 205 0.53 -36.04 -23.40
N ILE A 206 -0.64 -36.25 -24.02
CA ILE A 206 -1.16 -37.59 -24.29
C ILE A 206 -0.26 -38.21 -25.37
N ARG A 207 0.36 -39.35 -25.05
CA ARG A 207 0.83 -40.33 -26.01
C ARG A 207 0.17 -41.67 -25.68
#